data_AF-A0A2E9H564-F1
#
_entry.id   AF-A0A2E9H564-F1
#
_cell.length_a   1.000
_cell.length_b   1.000
_cell.length_c   1.000
_cell.angle_alpha   90.00
_cell.angle_beta   90.00
_cell.angle_gamma   90.00
#
_symmetry.space_group_name_H-M   'P 1'
#
loop_
_entity.id
_entity.type
_entity.pdbx_description
1 polymer ?
#
loop_
_entity_poly.entity_id
_entity_poly.type
_entity_poly.pdbx_seq_one_letter_code
_entity_poly.pdbx_strand_id
1 'polypeptide(L)'
;MGMFSFLTADTEKSISNVHSVRGAKTVYLLQPNGKKPIKEERYDGYGDFGPYDCFVWLVEHNAEAIGVDLSSMSHEEKRSLGIDLFFDRSAECVYPLKFSFNENAVYEKLEASESCPHQGFFYGEFYGDDDEEDEWD
;
A
#
# COMPACT_ATOMS: atom_id res chain seq x y z
N MET A 1 16.50 2.26 -7.48
CA MET A 1 15.38 1.49 -6.89
C MET A 1 14.12 1.90 -7.64
N GLY A 2 13.19 0.97 -7.82
CA GLY A 2 11.87 1.25 -8.41
C GLY A 2 10.95 1.98 -7.43
N MET A 3 9.71 2.22 -7.85
CA MET A 3 8.66 2.80 -7.01
C MET A 3 7.82 1.67 -6.38
N PHE A 4 7.26 1.94 -5.20
CA PHE A 4 6.26 1.06 -4.59
C PHE A 4 4.88 1.46 -5.05
N SER A 5 4.07 0.47 -5.39
CA SER A 5 2.65 0.63 -5.66
C SER A 5 1.94 -0.66 -5.31
N PHE A 6 0.65 -0.55 -5.08
CA PHE A 6 -0.19 -1.63 -4.59
C PHE A 6 -1.44 -1.73 -5.45
N LEU A 7 -2.07 -2.89 -5.44
CA LEU A 7 -3.43 -3.08 -5.91
C LEU A 7 -4.39 -2.77 -4.75
N THR A 8 -5.50 -2.10 -5.04
CA THR A 8 -6.55 -1.90 -4.04
C THR A 8 -7.13 -3.24 -3.61
N ALA A 9 -7.42 -3.39 -2.32
CA ALA A 9 -7.90 -4.64 -1.72
C ALA A 9 -9.36 -4.99 -2.11
N ASP A 10 -10.12 -4.01 -2.62
CA ASP A 10 -11.52 -4.17 -3.00
C ASP A 10 -11.76 -4.33 -4.50
N THR A 11 -10.96 -3.67 -5.33
CA THR A 11 -11.14 -3.68 -6.79
C THR A 11 -9.93 -4.18 -7.56
N GLU A 12 -8.84 -4.54 -6.86
CA GLU A 12 -7.57 -4.98 -7.46
C GLU A 12 -6.99 -3.97 -8.46
N LYS A 13 -7.36 -2.69 -8.33
CA LYS A 13 -6.93 -1.63 -9.25
C LYS A 13 -5.58 -1.07 -8.82
N SER A 14 -4.75 -0.75 -9.80
CA SER A 14 -3.43 -0.17 -9.56
C SER A 14 -3.53 1.23 -8.93
N ILE A 15 -2.72 1.48 -7.90
CA ILE A 15 -2.54 2.82 -7.32
C ILE A 15 -1.39 3.51 -8.05
N SER A 16 -1.73 4.36 -9.01
CA SER A 16 -0.78 5.18 -9.74
C SER A 16 -0.22 6.31 -8.88
N ASN A 17 1.04 6.66 -9.12
CA ASN A 17 1.69 7.78 -8.44
C ASN A 17 1.68 9.05 -9.28
N VAL A 18 1.98 10.19 -8.63
CA VAL A 18 1.98 11.53 -9.25
C VAL A 18 2.96 11.69 -10.42
N HIS A 19 3.94 10.80 -10.58
CA HIS A 19 4.92 10.85 -11.65
C HIS A 19 4.49 10.04 -12.88
N SER A 20 3.45 9.23 -12.77
CA SER A 20 2.92 8.42 -13.86
C SER A 20 2.09 9.24 -14.85
N VAL A 21 1.90 8.70 -16.04
CA VAL A 21 0.99 9.28 -17.05
C VAL A 21 -0.47 9.27 -16.61
N ARG A 22 -0.87 8.37 -15.70
CA ARG A 22 -2.23 8.30 -15.13
C ARG A 22 -2.43 9.35 -14.01
N GLY A 23 -1.36 9.98 -13.51
CA GLY A 23 -1.42 10.85 -12.33
C GLY A 23 -1.70 10.08 -11.03
N ALA A 24 -2.10 10.78 -9.97
CA ALA A 24 -2.49 10.16 -8.70
C ALA A 24 -3.99 10.38 -8.41
N LYS A 25 -4.68 9.30 -7.99
CA LYS A 25 -6.02 9.38 -7.40
C LYS A 25 -5.90 9.36 -5.88
N THR A 26 -6.88 9.97 -5.21
CA THR A 26 -7.00 9.81 -3.76
C THR A 26 -7.17 8.35 -3.39
N VAL A 27 -6.28 7.86 -2.52
CA VAL A 27 -6.26 6.50 -2.02
C VAL A 27 -6.27 6.53 -0.50
N TYR A 28 -6.82 5.48 0.09
CA TYR A 28 -6.94 5.34 1.54
C TYR A 28 -6.19 4.10 2.01
N LEU A 29 -5.24 4.27 2.93
CA LEU A 29 -4.72 3.17 3.74
C LEU A 29 -5.78 2.82 4.80
N LEU A 30 -6.39 1.65 4.66
CA LEU A 30 -7.44 1.19 5.56
C LEU A 30 -6.85 0.82 6.91
N GLN A 31 -7.61 1.07 7.99
CA GLN A 31 -7.18 0.78 9.35
C GLN A 31 -8.10 -0.24 10.02
N PRO A 32 -7.55 -1.17 10.83
CA PRO A 32 -8.35 -2.16 11.56
C PRO A 32 -9.11 -1.53 12.73
N ASN A 33 -10.05 -2.29 13.27
CA ASN A 33 -10.82 -1.99 14.48
C ASN A 33 -11.67 -0.71 14.36
N GLY A 34 -12.20 -0.43 13.17
CA GLY A 34 -13.07 0.72 12.90
C GLY A 34 -12.36 2.08 13.00
N LYS A 35 -11.03 2.11 13.03
CA LYS A 35 -10.26 3.36 12.88
C LYS A 35 -10.49 3.94 11.47
N LYS A 36 -10.46 5.26 11.37
CA LYS A 36 -10.68 5.95 10.09
C LYS A 36 -9.53 5.65 9.12
N PRO A 37 -9.80 5.37 7.83
CA PRO A 37 -8.74 5.24 6.84
C PRO A 37 -7.88 6.51 6.74
N ILE A 38 -6.59 6.32 6.46
CA ILE A 38 -5.63 7.40 6.24
C ILE A 38 -5.67 7.80 4.78
N LYS A 39 -6.08 9.04 4.51
CA LYS A 39 -6.20 9.61 3.16
C LYS A 39 -4.84 10.04 2.62
N GLU A 40 -4.55 9.67 1.38
CA GLU A 40 -3.44 10.16 0.58
C GLU A 40 -3.95 10.66 -0.78
N GLU A 41 -3.75 11.95 -1.08
CA GLU A 41 -4.29 12.59 -2.29
C GLU A 41 -3.28 12.65 -3.44
N ARG A 42 -1.99 12.54 -3.12
CA ARG A 42 -0.86 12.76 -4.02
C ARG A 42 0.23 11.71 -3.79
N TYR A 43 -0.17 10.44 -3.81
CA TYR A 43 0.75 9.32 -3.61
C TYR A 43 1.96 9.42 -4.56
N ASP A 44 3.16 9.38 -3.98
CA ASP A 44 4.41 9.65 -4.69
C ASP A 44 5.18 8.39 -5.11
N GLY A 45 4.71 7.21 -4.69
CA GLY A 45 5.34 5.93 -4.99
C GLY A 45 6.34 5.46 -3.94
N TYR A 46 6.42 6.09 -2.77
CA TYR A 46 7.37 5.71 -1.70
C TYR A 46 6.70 5.17 -0.44
N GLY A 47 5.44 4.75 -0.49
CA GLY A 47 4.76 4.13 0.65
C GLY A 47 4.38 5.11 1.76
N ASP A 48 4.43 6.42 1.50
CA ASP A 48 3.95 7.43 2.45
C ASP A 48 2.45 7.69 2.23
N PHE A 49 1.67 7.57 3.30
CA PHE A 49 0.23 7.83 3.33
C PHE A 49 -0.07 8.76 4.50
N GLY A 50 -0.35 10.03 4.20
CA GLY A 50 -0.48 11.05 5.24
C GLY A 50 0.81 11.13 6.10
N PRO A 51 0.74 11.02 7.44
CA PRO A 51 1.92 11.09 8.30
C PRO A 51 2.62 9.73 8.50
N TYR A 52 2.17 8.66 7.83
CA TYR A 52 2.65 7.30 8.07
C TYR A 52 3.38 6.75 6.85
N ASP A 53 4.54 6.14 7.11
CA ASP A 53 5.16 5.16 6.23
C ASP A 53 4.38 3.85 6.39
N CYS A 54 3.81 3.31 5.32
CA CYS A 54 2.99 2.10 5.37
C CYS A 54 3.78 0.86 5.80
N PHE A 55 5.07 0.77 5.49
CA PHE A 55 5.91 -0.37 5.90
C PHE A 55 6.26 -0.28 7.39
N VAL A 56 6.50 0.92 7.91
CA VAL A 56 6.64 1.13 9.36
C VAL A 56 5.32 0.83 10.06
N TRP A 57 4.20 1.30 9.52
CA TRP A 57 2.87 0.99 10.03
C TRP A 57 2.63 -0.53 10.08
N LEU A 58 3.03 -1.25 9.04
CA LEU A 58 2.87 -2.70 8.93
C LEU A 58 3.60 -3.44 10.06
N VAL A 59 4.87 -3.13 10.32
CA VAL A 59 5.59 -3.80 11.42
C VAL A 59 5.08 -3.40 12.78
N GLU A 60 4.71 -2.13 12.99
CA GLU A 60 4.23 -1.67 14.29
C GLU A 60 2.90 -2.34 14.68
N HIS A 61 2.04 -2.67 13.72
CA HIS A 61 0.80 -3.38 13.99
C HIS A 61 0.97 -4.89 14.15
N ASN A 62 2.08 -5.46 13.64
CA ASN A 62 2.32 -6.90 13.66
C ASN A 62 3.45 -7.32 14.61
N ALA A 63 4.13 -6.39 15.29
CA ALA A 63 5.33 -6.63 16.08
C ALA A 63 5.18 -7.78 17.10
N GLU A 64 4.05 -7.82 17.81
CA GLU A 64 3.73 -8.89 18.76
C GLU A 64 3.56 -10.25 18.08
N ALA A 65 2.84 -10.28 16.95
CA ALA A 65 2.58 -11.50 16.19
C ALA A 65 3.87 -12.09 15.59
N ILE A 66 4.78 -11.24 15.12
CA ILE A 66 6.07 -11.66 14.56
C ILE A 66 7.19 -11.78 15.62
N GLY A 67 6.90 -11.49 16.89
CA GLY A 67 7.85 -11.64 18.00
C GLY A 67 9.04 -10.68 17.97
N VAL A 68 8.88 -9.46 17.45
CA VAL A 68 9.94 -8.46 17.32
C VAL A 68 9.72 -7.29 18.29
N ASP A 69 10.79 -6.88 19.00
CA ASP A 69 10.81 -5.64 19.78
C ASP A 69 11.32 -4.48 18.92
N LEU A 70 10.44 -3.49 18.68
CA LEU A 70 10.72 -2.33 17.85
C LEU A 70 11.29 -1.13 18.63
N SER A 71 11.43 -1.22 19.96
CA SER A 71 11.71 -0.08 20.84
C SER A 71 13.09 0.55 20.62
N SER A 72 14.07 -0.24 20.21
CA SER A 72 15.44 0.21 19.91
C SER A 72 15.69 0.44 18.42
N MET A 73 14.71 0.18 17.56
CA MET A 73 14.87 0.29 16.10
C MET A 73 14.64 1.72 15.63
N SER A 74 15.54 2.20 14.78
CA SER A 74 15.35 3.42 14.00
C SER A 74 14.21 3.26 13.00
N HIS A 75 13.73 4.39 12.46
CA HIS A 75 12.70 4.39 11.43
C HIS A 75 13.12 3.59 10.18
N GLU A 76 14.38 3.71 9.76
CA GLU A 76 14.92 3.00 8.59
C GLU A 76 14.95 1.48 8.82
N GLU A 77 15.36 1.02 10.00
CA GLU A 77 15.35 -0.40 10.35
C GLU A 77 13.92 -0.96 10.37
N LYS A 78 12.96 -0.21 10.94
CA LYS A 78 11.53 -0.60 10.92
C LYS A 78 11.00 -0.67 9.49
N ARG A 79 11.35 0.31 8.65
CA ARG A 79 10.94 0.36 7.26
C ARG A 79 11.49 -0.83 6.47
N SER A 80 12.77 -1.14 6.62
CA SER A 80 13.38 -2.31 6.00
C SER A 80 12.67 -3.60 6.41
N LEU A 81 12.43 -3.79 7.72
CA LEU A 81 11.70 -4.94 8.22
C LEU A 81 10.26 -5.01 7.67
N GLY A 82 9.60 -3.87 7.49
CA GLY A 82 8.25 -3.81 6.93
C GLY A 82 8.19 -4.15 5.45
N ILE A 83 9.21 -3.77 4.69
CA ILE A 83 9.35 -4.20 3.29
C ILE A 83 9.55 -5.72 3.25
N ASP A 84 10.43 -6.26 4.09
CA ASP A 84 10.66 -7.71 4.17
C ASP A 84 9.37 -8.46 4.54
N LEU A 85 8.64 -7.98 5.56
CA LEU A 85 7.36 -8.55 5.99
C LEU A 85 6.28 -8.49 4.89
N PHE A 86 6.25 -7.42 4.10
CA PHE A 86 5.28 -7.28 3.01
C PHE A 86 5.53 -8.30 1.88
N PHE A 87 6.79 -8.60 1.56
CA PHE A 87 7.14 -9.53 0.47
C PHE A 87 7.31 -10.98 0.93
N ASP A 88 7.47 -11.22 2.24
CA ASP A 88 7.53 -12.57 2.80
C ASP A 88 6.14 -13.21 2.94
N ARG A 89 5.78 -14.04 1.96
CA ARG A 89 4.51 -14.79 1.94
C ARG A 89 4.42 -15.90 3.00
N SER A 90 5.48 -16.17 3.75
CA SER A 90 5.49 -17.17 4.82
C SER A 90 5.27 -16.59 6.21
N ALA A 91 5.39 -15.26 6.36
CA ALA A 91 5.22 -14.59 7.63
C ALA A 91 3.74 -14.47 8.02
N GLU A 92 3.44 -14.69 9.30
CA GLU A 92 2.10 -14.48 9.85
C GLU A 92 1.86 -12.97 10.00
N CYS A 93 1.03 -12.41 9.12
CA CYS A 93 0.67 -11.00 9.11
C CYS A 93 -0.81 -10.84 9.48
N VAL A 94 -1.06 -10.50 10.74
CA VAL A 94 -2.41 -10.33 11.31
C VAL A 94 -3.09 -9.08 10.73
N TYR A 95 -2.29 -8.04 10.51
CA TYR A 95 -2.75 -6.76 9.97
C TYR A 95 -2.01 -6.43 8.66
N PRO A 96 -2.35 -7.09 7.54
CA PRO A 96 -1.75 -6.76 6.25
C PRO A 96 -2.12 -5.36 5.78
N LEU A 97 -1.33 -4.80 4.86
CA LEU A 97 -1.66 -3.56 4.19
C LEU A 97 -2.92 -3.75 3.33
N LYS A 98 -3.85 -2.80 3.41
CA LYS A 98 -5.06 -2.78 2.60
C LYS A 98 -5.31 -1.35 2.14
N PHE A 99 -5.49 -1.18 0.84
CA PHE A 99 -5.74 0.10 0.22
C PHE A 99 -7.07 0.08 -0.53
N SER A 100 -7.74 1.22 -0.61
CA SER A 100 -8.96 1.36 -1.43
C SER A 100 -9.08 2.81 -1.91
N PHE A 101 -9.76 3.00 -3.04
CA PHE A 101 -10.20 4.34 -3.47
C PHE A 101 -11.50 4.78 -2.78
N ASN A 102 -12.17 3.88 -2.06
CA ASN A 102 -13.38 4.14 -1.30
C ASN A 102 -13.06 4.42 0.18
N GLU A 103 -13.33 5.63 0.65
CA GLU A 103 -13.12 6.03 2.05
C GLU A 103 -13.95 5.21 3.07
N ASN A 104 -15.02 4.55 2.61
CA ASN A 104 -15.94 3.78 3.44
C ASN A 104 -15.63 2.26 3.39
N ALA A 105 -14.56 1.85 2.73
CA ALA A 105 -14.12 0.45 2.72
C ALA A 105 -13.77 -0.01 4.15
N VAL A 106 -14.18 -1.23 4.48
CA VAL A 106 -14.05 -1.80 5.83
C VAL A 106 -12.89 -2.79 5.84
N TYR A 107 -11.87 -2.51 6.64
CA TYR A 107 -10.63 -3.29 6.72
C TYR A 107 -10.87 -4.80 6.93
N GLU A 108 -11.78 -5.16 7.82
CA GLU A 108 -12.06 -6.56 8.20
C GLU A 108 -12.80 -7.36 7.11
N LYS A 109 -13.29 -6.71 6.06
CA LYS A 109 -14.08 -7.35 5.00
C LYS A 109 -13.29 -7.60 3.71
N LEU A 110 -12.05 -7.14 3.66
CA LEU A 110 -11.21 -7.19 2.46
C LEU A 110 -9.98 -8.05 2.72
N GLU A 111 -9.41 -8.59 1.65
CA GLU A 111 -8.14 -9.31 1.71
C GLU A 111 -6.95 -8.33 1.74
N ALA A 112 -5.73 -8.86 1.82
CA ALA A 112 -4.52 -8.05 1.73
C ALA A 112 -4.39 -7.40 0.35
N SER A 113 -3.88 -6.16 0.31
CA SER A 113 -3.42 -5.55 -0.94
C SER A 113 -2.13 -6.19 -1.42
N GLU A 114 -2.02 -6.43 -2.72
CA GLU A 114 -0.83 -6.99 -3.35
C GLU A 114 0.08 -5.90 -3.95
N SER A 115 1.34 -6.25 -4.24
CA SER A 115 2.25 -5.37 -4.98
C SER A 115 1.75 -5.17 -6.41
N CYS A 116 1.73 -3.93 -6.90
CA CYS A 116 1.36 -3.66 -8.28
C CYS A 116 2.54 -3.94 -9.24
N PRO A 117 2.34 -4.75 -10.30
CA PRO A 117 3.39 -5.05 -11.28
C PRO A 117 3.85 -3.82 -12.08
N HIS A 118 2.98 -2.83 -12.26
CA HIS A 118 3.28 -1.57 -12.95
C HIS A 118 4.02 -0.55 -12.08
N GLN A 119 4.27 -0.87 -10.80
CA GLN A 119 4.97 -0.01 -9.84
C GLN A 119 4.39 1.41 -9.71
N GLY A 120 3.11 1.59 -10.04
CA GLY A 120 2.47 2.90 -9.95
C GLY A 120 2.86 3.86 -11.08
N PHE A 121 3.68 3.43 -12.05
CA PHE A 121 4.33 4.32 -13.03
C PHE A 121 4.23 3.83 -14.48
N PHE A 122 4.41 2.52 -14.71
CA PHE A 122 4.55 1.94 -16.04
C PHE A 122 3.20 1.62 -16.67
N TYR A 123 2.55 2.64 -17.23
CA TYR A 123 1.25 2.55 -17.89
C TYR A 123 1.28 3.08 -19.33
N GLY A 124 0.39 2.56 -20.17
CA GLY A 124 0.16 2.98 -21.56
C GLY A 124 0.94 2.19 -22.62
N GLU A 125 0.68 2.52 -23.89
CA GLU A 125 1.11 1.75 -25.07
C GLU A 125 2.61 1.43 -25.10
N PHE A 126 3.47 2.33 -24.61
CA PHE A 126 4.92 2.13 -24.59
C PHE A 126 5.39 1.04 -23.62
N TYR A 127 4.57 0.71 -22.61
CA TYR A 127 4.90 -0.29 -21.59
C TYR A 127 4.13 -1.60 -21.78
N GLY A 128 3.40 -1.75 -22.89
CA GLY A 128 2.63 -2.95 -23.22
C GLY A 128 1.40 -3.15 -22.32
N ASP A 129 0.96 -2.07 -21.67
CA ASP A 129 -0.23 -2.02 -20.82
C ASP A 129 -1.41 -1.59 -21.68
N ASP A 130 -2.13 -2.59 -22.20
CA ASP A 130 -3.30 -2.49 -23.09
C ASP A 130 -4.60 -2.27 -22.28
N ASP A 131 -4.50 -1.57 -21.14
CA ASP A 131 -5.65 -1.12 -20.35
C ASP A 131 -6.34 0.05 -21.10
N GLU A 132 -6.90 -0.26 -22.27
CA GLU A 132 -8.02 0.47 -22.84
C GLU A 132 -9.14 0.46 -21.79
N GLU A 133 -9.51 1.64 -21.32
CA GLU A 133 -10.73 1.92 -20.54
C GLU A 133 -10.74 1.58 -19.03
N ASP A 134 -9.75 2.03 -18.27
CA ASP A 134 -10.05 2.54 -16.92
C ASP A 134 -10.42 4.02 -17.03
N GLU A 135 -11.56 4.30 -17.68
CA GLU A 135 -12.22 5.61 -17.54
C GLU A 135 -12.47 5.78 -16.04
N TRP A 136 -11.74 6.71 -15.44
CA TRP A 136 -11.85 7.01 -14.03
C TRP A 136 -13.21 7.66 -13.77
N ASP A 137 -14.25 6.84 -13.55
CA ASP A 137 -15.54 7.27 -12.99
C ASP A 137 -15.36 7.92 -11.59
#